data_AF-A0AAD5K458-F1
#
_entry.id   AF-A0AAD5K458-F1
#
_cell.length_a   1.000
_cell.length_b   1.000
_cell.length_c   1.000
_cell.angle_alpha   90.00
_cell.angle_beta   90.00
_cell.angle_gamma   90.00
#
_symmetry.space_group_name_H-M   'P 1'
#
loop_
_entity.id
_entity.type
_entity.pdbx_description
1 polymer ?
#
loop_
_entity_poly.entity_id
_entity_poly.type
_entity_poly.pdbx_seq_one_letter_code
_entity_poly.pdbx_strand_id
1 'polypeptide(L)'
;MKSRKNCEIHCRKYLRQEFNVVIDRCNFDEQQRSTWVRIAREFQVPVECIVLTADKQACSSRIMDREDHPTGVTGNEGVQILTRFVKNYFPPENPAAEGIEKVLYLDPSPEPECTLERINSALEALDRLPSVRV
;
A
#
# COMPACT_ATOMS: atom_id res chain seq x y z
N MET A 1 14.09 -7.86 -0.36
CA MET A 1 13.28 -8.54 -1.40
C MET A 1 13.25 -7.63 -2.64
N LYS A 2 13.90 -7.97 -3.77
CA LYS A 2 14.14 -7.00 -4.86
C LYS A 2 13.13 -7.02 -6.03
N SER A 3 12.31 -8.06 -6.19
CA SER A 3 11.40 -8.22 -7.33
C SER A 3 9.95 -8.48 -6.92
N ARG A 4 9.00 -8.13 -7.79
CA ARG A 4 7.56 -8.47 -7.61
C ARG A 4 7.38 -9.98 -7.44
N LYS A 5 8.05 -10.78 -8.28
CA LYS A 5 8.02 -12.24 -8.22
C LYS A 5 8.41 -12.79 -6.85
N ASN A 6 9.44 -12.22 -6.22
CA ASN A 6 9.83 -12.64 -4.87
C ASN A 6 8.76 -12.24 -3.84
N CYS A 7 8.14 -11.06 -3.97
CA CYS A 7 7.02 -10.65 -3.12
C CYS A 7 5.83 -11.62 -3.25
N GLU A 8 5.47 -12.02 -4.47
CA GLU A 8 4.44 -13.03 -4.72
C GLU A 8 4.78 -14.40 -4.08
N ILE A 9 6.04 -14.84 -4.14
CA ILE A 9 6.49 -16.10 -3.52
C ILE A 9 6.33 -16.04 -2.00
N HIS A 10 6.77 -14.94 -1.39
CA HIS A 10 6.69 -14.78 0.07
C HIS A 10 5.25 -14.57 0.55
N CYS A 11 4.44 -13.81 -0.17
CA CYS A 11 3.01 -13.66 0.10
C CYS A 11 2.34 -15.03 0.17
N ARG A 12 2.49 -15.87 -0.86
CA ARG A 12 1.97 -17.25 -0.84
C ARG A 12 2.57 -18.10 0.27
N LYS A 13 3.86 -17.96 0.59
CA LYS A 13 4.51 -18.70 1.68
C LYS A 13 3.86 -18.39 3.02
N TYR A 14 3.64 -17.12 3.35
CA TYR A 14 3.09 -16.71 4.64
C TYR A 14 1.59 -16.92 4.74
N LEU A 15 0.85 -16.79 3.63
CA LEU A 15 -0.57 -17.18 3.59
C LEU A 15 -0.76 -18.69 3.83
N ARG A 16 0.12 -19.56 3.30
CA ARG A 16 0.11 -21.01 3.62
C ARG A 16 0.34 -21.30 5.10
N GLN A 17 0.94 -20.36 5.83
CA GLN A 17 1.20 -20.47 7.26
C GLN A 17 0.14 -19.73 8.08
N GLU A 18 -0.97 -19.33 7.46
CA GLU A 18 -2.12 -18.65 8.09
C GLU A 18 -1.77 -17.30 8.74
N PHE A 19 -0.70 -16.65 8.26
CA PHE A 19 -0.36 -15.28 8.68
C PHE A 19 -1.14 -14.25 7.86
N ASN A 20 -1.46 -13.12 8.52
CA ASN A 20 -1.82 -11.88 7.84
C ASN A 20 -0.59 -11.34 7.09
N VAL A 21 -0.79 -10.89 5.84
CA VAL A 21 0.30 -10.40 4.98
C VAL A 21 0.05 -8.97 4.53
N VAL A 22 0.99 -8.08 4.85
CA VAL A 22 1.01 -6.70 4.33
C VAL A 22 1.86 -6.63 3.06
N ILE A 23 1.29 -6.06 2.00
CA ILE A 23 1.98 -5.86 0.73
C ILE A 23 2.49 -4.42 0.61
N ASP A 24 3.73 -4.20 1.02
CA ASP A 24 4.41 -2.89 0.90
C ASP A 24 5.00 -2.69 -0.52
N ARG A 25 4.13 -2.29 -1.43
CA ARG A 25 4.42 -1.95 -2.82
C ARG A 25 3.59 -0.72 -3.20
N CYS A 26 4.03 0.05 -4.20
CA CYS A 26 3.29 1.26 -4.59
C CYS A 26 1.85 1.00 -5.03
N ASN A 27 1.55 -0.16 -5.63
CA ASN A 27 0.19 -0.62 -5.97
C ASN A 27 -0.70 0.47 -6.62
N PHE A 28 -0.09 1.28 -7.48
CA PHE A 28 -0.62 2.57 -7.89
C PHE A 28 -1.78 2.46 -8.90
N ASP A 29 -2.06 1.29 -9.46
CA ASP A 29 -3.19 1.05 -10.35
C ASP A 29 -3.85 -0.32 -10.10
N GLU A 30 -5.02 -0.53 -10.69
CA GLU A 30 -5.78 -1.78 -10.61
C GLU A 30 -4.96 -2.97 -11.11
N GLN A 31 -4.15 -2.80 -12.16
CA GLN A 31 -3.34 -3.89 -12.71
C GLN A 31 -2.33 -4.41 -11.67
N GLN A 32 -1.64 -3.53 -10.95
CA GLN A 32 -0.75 -3.93 -9.87
C GLN A 32 -1.53 -4.61 -8.73
N ARG A 33 -2.68 -4.04 -8.31
CA ARG A 33 -3.52 -4.57 -7.22
C ARG A 33 -4.09 -5.95 -7.54
N SER A 34 -4.52 -6.19 -8.79
CA SER A 34 -5.09 -7.45 -9.25
C SER A 34 -4.19 -8.66 -9.01
N THR A 35 -2.86 -8.45 -8.97
CA THR A 35 -1.88 -9.50 -8.66
C THR A 35 -2.11 -10.07 -7.26
N TRP A 36 -2.36 -9.20 -6.28
CA TRP A 36 -2.53 -9.57 -4.87
C TRP A 36 -3.93 -10.10 -4.61
N VAL A 37 -4.95 -9.53 -5.24
CA VAL A 37 -6.34 -10.03 -5.17
C VAL A 37 -6.41 -11.46 -5.71
N ARG A 38 -5.74 -11.74 -6.83
CA ARG A 38 -5.67 -13.10 -7.36
C ARG A 38 -5.02 -14.07 -6.36
N ILE A 39 -3.93 -13.66 -5.71
CA ILE A 39 -3.28 -14.49 -4.69
C ILE A 39 -4.23 -14.70 -3.51
N ALA A 40 -4.86 -13.67 -2.97
CA ALA A 40 -5.81 -13.81 -1.87
C ALA A 40 -6.96 -14.78 -2.20
N ARG A 41 -7.47 -14.75 -3.44
CA ARG A 41 -8.47 -15.70 -3.94
C ARG A 41 -7.98 -17.15 -3.97
N GLU A 42 -6.71 -17.40 -4.30
CA GLU A 42 -6.10 -18.75 -4.22
C GLU A 42 -6.18 -19.32 -2.80
N PHE A 43 -6.18 -18.45 -1.78
CA PHE A 43 -6.20 -18.80 -0.36
C PHE A 43 -7.56 -18.55 0.33
N GLN A 44 -8.56 -18.06 -0.40
CA GLN A 44 -9.88 -17.71 0.12
C GLN A 44 -9.85 -16.74 1.32
N VAL A 45 -8.88 -15.81 1.31
CA VAL A 45 -8.75 -14.76 2.34
C VAL A 45 -9.24 -13.41 1.80
N PRO A 46 -9.76 -12.54 2.68
CA PRO A 46 -10.18 -11.20 2.28
C PRO A 46 -8.99 -10.31 1.91
N VAL A 47 -9.27 -9.25 1.15
CA VAL A 47 -8.28 -8.21 0.79
C VAL A 47 -8.75 -6.88 1.33
N GLU A 48 -7.89 -6.24 2.11
CA GLU A 48 -8.13 -4.91 2.64
C GLU A 48 -7.04 -3.96 2.11
N CYS A 49 -7.41 -2.70 1.85
CA CYS A 49 -6.53 -1.70 1.26
C CYS A 49 -6.43 -0.47 2.17
N ILE A 50 -5.20 0.02 2.36
CA ILE A 50 -4.94 1.32 2.98
C ILE A 50 -4.38 2.24 1.90
N VAL A 51 -5.10 3.30 1.58
CA VAL A 51 -4.68 4.37 0.69
C VAL A 51 -4.04 5.47 1.51
N LEU A 52 -2.74 5.69 1.35
CA LEU A 52 -2.04 6.81 1.97
C LEU A 52 -2.35 8.09 1.17
N THR A 53 -3.03 9.07 1.76
CA THR A 53 -3.54 10.26 1.06
C THR A 53 -2.54 11.41 1.01
N ALA A 54 -1.28 11.16 1.40
CA ALA A 54 -0.22 12.18 1.33
C ALA A 54 -0.07 12.73 -0.09
N ASP A 55 -0.21 14.04 -0.23
CA ASP A 55 -0.16 14.67 -1.54
C ASP A 55 1.27 14.68 -2.13
N LYS A 56 1.36 15.07 -3.42
CA LYS A 56 2.63 15.16 -4.14
C LYS A 56 3.60 16.13 -3.45
N GLN A 57 3.12 17.23 -2.88
CA GLN A 57 3.96 18.25 -2.28
C GLN A 57 4.62 17.73 -1.01
N ALA A 58 3.83 17.17 -0.08
CA ALA A 58 4.31 16.54 1.13
C ALA A 58 5.30 15.40 0.82
N CYS A 59 4.98 14.56 -0.16
CA CYS A 59 5.89 13.49 -0.59
C CYS A 59 7.19 14.05 -1.19
N SER A 60 7.12 15.14 -1.97
CA SER A 60 8.32 15.78 -2.55
C SER A 60 9.22 16.34 -1.46
N SER A 61 8.68 17.09 -0.50
CA SER A 61 9.45 17.61 0.64
C SER A 61 10.12 16.48 1.42
N ARG A 62 9.38 15.42 1.75
CA ARG A 62 9.91 14.25 2.44
C ARG A 62 11.02 13.53 1.67
N ILE A 63 10.98 13.54 0.33
CA ILE A 63 12.04 12.94 -0.51
C ILE A 63 13.28 13.84 -0.54
N MET A 64 13.10 15.17 -0.53
CA MET A 64 14.21 16.12 -0.48
C MET A 64 14.99 16.03 0.83
N ASP A 65 14.27 15.83 1.94
CA ASP A 65 14.87 15.67 3.28
C ASP A 65 15.38 14.24 3.55
N ARG A 66 15.11 13.30 2.64
CA ARG A 66 15.46 11.89 2.84
C ARG A 66 16.92 11.64 2.51
N GLU A 67 17.61 11.02 3.45
CA GLU A 67 18.96 10.49 3.28
C GLU A 67 18.94 8.95 3.22
N ASP A 68 19.91 8.35 2.56
CA ASP A 68 20.18 6.90 2.57
C ASP A 68 19.00 5.96 2.24
N HIS A 69 18.10 6.35 1.32
CA HIS A 69 17.02 5.45 0.90
C HIS A 69 17.58 4.19 0.20
N PRO A 70 17.16 2.95 0.57
CA PRO A 70 17.73 1.70 0.04
C PRO A 70 17.68 1.52 -1.49
N THR A 71 16.86 2.31 -2.17
CA THR A 71 16.71 2.29 -3.63
C THR A 71 17.04 3.64 -4.30
N GLY A 72 17.72 4.55 -3.60
CA GLY A 72 18.16 5.84 -4.15
C GLY A 72 17.04 6.85 -4.43
N VAL A 73 15.89 6.74 -3.77
CA VAL A 73 14.77 7.70 -3.91
C VAL A 73 15.02 8.86 -2.95
N THR A 74 15.94 9.73 -3.34
CA THR A 74 16.41 10.89 -2.57
C THR A 74 16.61 12.09 -3.51
N GLY A 75 16.45 13.31 -2.98
CA GLY A 75 16.68 14.54 -3.73
C GLY A 75 15.87 14.65 -5.02
N ASN A 76 16.40 15.39 -6.00
CA ASN A 76 15.71 15.70 -7.25
C ASN A 76 15.36 14.46 -8.09
N GLU A 77 16.23 13.45 -8.13
CA GLU A 77 15.97 12.20 -8.84
C GLU A 77 14.78 11.44 -8.23
N GLY A 78 14.71 11.39 -6.89
CA GLY A 78 13.55 10.83 -6.18
C GLY A 78 12.25 11.56 -6.51
N VAL A 79 12.28 12.89 -6.63
CA VAL A 79 11.10 13.71 -7.00
C VAL A 79 10.64 13.43 -8.44
N GLN A 80 11.56 13.15 -9.37
CA GLN A 80 11.21 12.72 -10.72
C GLN A 80 10.51 11.35 -10.71
N ILE A 81 11.01 10.42 -9.90
CA ILE A 81 10.37 9.11 -9.69
C ILE A 81 8.95 9.30 -9.13
N LEU A 82 8.78 10.12 -8.09
CA LEU A 82 7.47 10.46 -7.54
C LEU A 82 6.52 11.00 -8.61
N THR A 83 6.99 11.93 -9.45
CA THR A 83 6.17 12.53 -10.52
C THR A 83 5.64 11.46 -11.48
N ARG A 84 6.44 10.44 -11.80
CA ARG A 84 5.99 9.30 -12.62
C ARG A 84 4.93 8.47 -11.89
N PHE A 85 5.09 8.19 -10.59
CA PHE A 85 4.09 7.44 -9.83
C PHE A 85 2.77 8.17 -9.70
N VAL A 86 2.80 9.47 -9.38
CA VAL A 86 1.60 10.31 -9.31
C VAL A 86 0.86 10.32 -10.65
N LYS A 87 1.58 10.41 -11.77
CA LYS A 87 0.96 10.38 -13.11
C LYS A 87 0.23 9.06 -13.40
N ASN A 88 0.74 7.95 -12.91
CA ASN A 88 0.16 6.62 -13.14
C ASN A 88 -0.80 6.20 -12.03
N TYR A 89 -1.04 7.04 -11.02
CA TYR A 89 -1.84 6.68 -9.87
C TYR A 89 -3.33 6.70 -10.21
N PHE A 90 -3.98 5.56 -10.01
CA PHE A 90 -5.43 5.37 -10.05
C PHE A 90 -5.84 4.75 -8.71
N PRO A 91 -6.62 5.47 -7.87
CA PRO A 91 -7.11 4.91 -6.61
C PRO A 91 -8.03 3.71 -6.86
N PRO A 92 -8.35 2.90 -5.83
CA PRO A 92 -9.37 1.87 -5.95
C PRO A 92 -10.77 2.51 -6.03
N GLU A 93 -11.15 3.00 -7.22
CA GLU A 93 -12.42 3.71 -7.45
C GLU A 93 -13.64 2.79 -7.28
N ASN A 94 -13.48 1.51 -7.62
CA ASN A 94 -14.51 0.49 -7.42
C ASN A 94 -13.94 -0.73 -6.69
N PRO A 95 -13.76 -0.65 -5.36
CA PRO A 95 -13.09 -1.69 -4.57
C PRO A 95 -13.73 -3.07 -4.71
N ALA A 96 -15.06 -3.14 -4.70
CA ALA A 96 -15.80 -4.40 -4.86
C ALA A 96 -15.50 -5.08 -6.21
N ALA A 97 -15.50 -4.32 -7.31
CA ALA A 97 -15.16 -4.85 -8.63
C ALA A 97 -13.70 -5.32 -8.72
N GLU A 98 -12.78 -4.64 -8.02
CA GLU A 98 -11.38 -5.05 -7.90
C GLU A 98 -11.18 -6.26 -6.98
N GLY A 99 -12.19 -6.67 -6.19
CA GLY A 99 -12.11 -7.74 -5.20
C GLY A 99 -11.46 -7.32 -3.87
N ILE A 100 -11.62 -6.05 -3.50
CA ILE A 100 -11.17 -5.45 -2.24
C ILE A 100 -12.38 -5.28 -1.32
N GLU A 101 -12.29 -5.82 -0.12
CA GLU A 101 -13.38 -5.85 0.85
C GLU A 101 -13.50 -4.54 1.63
N LYS A 102 -12.38 -3.92 2.00
CA LYS A 102 -12.38 -2.64 2.74
C LYS A 102 -11.29 -1.72 2.22
N VAL A 103 -11.57 -0.43 2.22
CA VAL A 103 -10.60 0.62 1.86
C VAL A 103 -10.58 1.70 2.92
N LEU A 104 -9.46 1.81 3.62
CA LEU A 104 -9.17 2.93 4.52
C LEU A 104 -8.36 4.00 3.77
N TYR A 105 -8.87 5.23 3.75
CA TYR A 105 -8.09 6.39 3.33
C TYR A 105 -7.44 7.00 4.56
N LEU A 106 -6.10 6.92 4.62
CA LEU A 106 -5.31 7.31 5.79
C LEU A 106 -4.54 8.60 5.52
N ASP A 107 -4.91 9.64 6.25
CA ASP A 107 -4.25 10.94 6.19
C ASP A 107 -2.82 10.90 6.74
N PRO A 108 -1.90 11.67 6.12
CA PRO A 108 -0.53 11.75 6.57
C PRO A 108 -0.48 12.16 8.05
N SER A 109 0.39 11.50 8.80
CA SER A 109 0.69 11.94 10.16
C SER A 109 1.35 13.33 10.12
N PRO A 110 1.00 14.22 11.08
CA PRO A 110 1.76 15.45 11.28
C PRO A 110 3.19 15.16 11.76
N GLU A 111 3.36 14.08 12.53
CA GLU A 111 4.66 13.61 13.03
C GLU A 111 5.32 12.63 12.05
N PRO A 112 6.64 12.72 11.82
CA PRO A 112 7.35 11.86 10.88
C PRO A 112 7.54 10.43 11.41
N GLU A 113 7.50 10.24 12.74
CA GLU A 113 7.68 8.93 13.37
C GLU A 113 6.37 8.13 13.38
N CYS A 114 6.46 6.87 12.94
CA CYS A 114 5.35 5.93 13.00
C CYS A 114 5.42 5.18 14.34
N THR A 115 4.54 5.52 15.28
CA THR A 115 4.46 4.85 16.58
C THR A 115 3.61 3.58 16.52
N LEU A 116 3.82 2.65 17.46
CA LEU A 116 2.98 1.46 17.60
C LEU A 116 1.50 1.83 17.81
N GLU A 117 1.23 2.88 18.59
CA GLU A 117 -0.12 3.41 18.81
C GLU A 117 -0.77 3.86 17.51
N ARG A 118 -0.01 4.53 16.63
CA ARG A 118 -0.49 4.98 15.32
C ARG A 118 -0.80 3.80 14.41
N ILE A 119 0.06 2.78 14.40
CA ILE A 119 -0.15 1.55 13.63
C ILE A 119 -1.44 0.87 14.11
N ASN A 120 -1.59 0.65 15.42
CA ASN A 120 -2.77 0.04 16.01
C ASN A 120 -4.03 0.84 15.68
N SER A 121 -3.98 2.16 15.82
CA SER A 121 -5.13 3.04 15.51
C SER A 121 -5.56 2.92 14.04
N ALA A 122 -4.61 2.81 13.10
CA ALA A 122 -4.92 2.63 11.68
C ALA A 122 -5.52 1.26 11.39
N LEU A 123 -4.99 0.19 12.00
CA LEU A 123 -5.52 -1.17 11.85
C LEU A 123 -6.92 -1.30 12.46
N GLU A 124 -7.14 -0.74 13.65
CA GLU A 124 -8.47 -0.71 14.26
C GLU A 124 -9.48 0.11 13.43
N ALA A 125 -9.04 1.22 12.83
CA ALA A 125 -9.90 2.00 11.95
C ALA A 125 -10.31 1.18 10.72
N LEU A 126 -9.39 0.42 10.14
CA LEU A 126 -9.67 -0.51 9.04
C LEU A 126 -10.63 -1.62 9.46
N ASP A 127 -10.43 -2.23 10.63
CA ASP A 127 -11.29 -3.30 11.15
C ASP A 127 -12.75 -2.85 11.33
N ARG A 128 -12.96 -1.60 11.76
CA ARG A 128 -14.29 -1.00 11.96
C ARG A 128 -15.02 -0.66 10.67
N LEU A 129 -14.36 -0.65 9.51
CA LEU A 129 -15.02 -0.32 8.25
C LEU A 129 -15.99 -1.44 7.83
N PRO A 130 -17.17 -1.09 7.28
CA PRO A 130 -18.06 -2.07 6.72
C PRO A 130 -17.43 -2.71 5.48
N SER A 131 -17.67 -4.01 5.31
CA SER A 131 -17.34 -4.75 4.09
C SER A 131 -18.10 -4.17 2.91
N VAL A 132 -17.39 -3.81 1.84
CA VAL A 132 -17.94 -3.41 0.55
C VAL A 132 -18.38 -4.70 -0.16
N ARG A 133 -19.49 -5.29 0.30
CA ARG A 133 -20.00 -6.55 -0.23
C ARG A 133 -20.29 -6.41 -1.74
N VAL A 134 -19.84 -7.40 -2.52
CA VAL A 134 -20.37 -7.72 -3.86
C VAL A 134 -21.71 -8.42 -3.69
#